data_AF-A0ABD1DPZ9-F1
#
_entry.id   AF-A0ABD1DPZ9-F1
#
_cell.length_a   1.000
_cell.length_b   1.000
_cell.length_c   1.000
_cell.angle_alpha   90.00
_cell.angle_beta   90.00
_cell.angle_gamma   90.00
#
_symmetry.space_group_name_H-M   'P 1'
#
loop_
_entity.id
_entity.type
_entity.pdbx_description
1 polymer ?
#
loop_
_entity_poly.entity_id
_entity_poly.type
_entity_poly.pdbx_seq_one_letter_code
_entity_poly.pdbx_strand_id
1 'polypeptide(L)' 'MPWYAPWSNVIKKKVCRFLLQRYLGQFLEERLSLDQLTVDFYNGTGTVYDVTLYCQ' A
#
# COMPACT_ATOMS: atom_id res chain seq x y z
N MET A 1 23.00 -10.53 19.18
CA MET A 1 21.79 -11.34 18.90
C MET A 1 20.98 -10.62 17.82
N PRO A 2 20.75 -11.20 16.64
CA PRO A 2 20.14 -10.48 15.52
C PRO A 2 18.62 -10.46 15.69
N TRP A 3 18.11 -9.62 16.58
CA TRP A 3 16.67 -9.44 16.83
C TRP A 3 15.92 -8.69 15.70
N TYR A 4 16.59 -8.39 14.58
CA TYR A 4 16.05 -7.54 13.50
C TYR A 4 15.51 -8.32 12.28
N ALA A 5 15.64 -9.64 12.27
CA ALA A 5 15.65 -10.39 11.00
C ALA A 5 14.27 -10.84 10.43
N PRO A 6 13.22 -11.21 11.19
CA PRO A 6 11.98 -11.72 10.57
C PRO A 6 10.86 -10.67 10.45
N TRP A 7 10.79 -9.73 11.39
CA TRP A 7 9.69 -8.75 11.46
C TRP A 7 9.89 -7.59 10.49
N SER A 8 11.12 -7.29 10.10
CA SER A 8 11.44 -6.16 9.23
C SER A 8 10.76 -6.27 7.87
N ASN A 9 10.70 -7.45 7.25
CA ASN A 9 10.02 -7.63 5.96
C ASN A 9 8.49 -7.56 6.08
N VAL A 10 7.91 -8.12 7.14
CA VAL A 10 6.45 -8.07 7.37
C VAL A 10 6.00 -6.65 7.69
N ILE A 11 6.76 -5.94 8.54
CA ILE A 11 6.49 -4.54 8.89
C ILE A 11 6.71 -3.64 7.67
N LYS A 12 7.81 -3.82 6.91
CA LYS A 12 8.03 -3.08 5.65
C LYS A 12 6.85 -3.26 4.71
N LYS A 13 6.35 -4.48 4.52
CA LYS A 13 5.20 -4.75 3.66
C LYS A 13 3.94 -3.99 4.12
N LYS A 14 3.64 -4.02 5.42
CA LYS A 14 2.49 -3.28 5.99
C LYS A 14 2.66 -1.77 5.90
N VAL A 15 3.84 -1.26 6.24
CA VAL A 15 4.14 0.18 6.22
C VAL A 15 4.09 0.72 4.79
N CYS A 16 4.71 0.04 3.82
CA CYS A 16 4.67 0.44 2.42
C CYS A 16 3.24 0.43 1.87
N ARG A 17 2.43 -0.62 2.15
CA ARG A 17 1.01 -0.65 1.77
C ARG A 17 0.23 0.51 2.39
N PHE A 18 0.45 0.78 3.67
CA PHE A 18 -0.22 1.86 4.38
C PHE A 18 0.17 3.26 3.88
N LEU A 19 1.45 3.48 3.59
CA LEU A 19 1.94 4.73 3.00
C LEU A 19 1.31 4.95 1.62
N LEU A 20 1.35 3.94 0.75
CA LEU A 20 0.73 4.00 -0.57
C LEU A 20 -0.77 4.31 -0.48
N GLN A 21 -1.49 3.62 0.41
CA GLN A 21 -2.91 3.89 0.67
C GLN A 21 -3.13 5.35 1.10
N ARG A 22 -2.29 5.87 1.99
CA ARG A 22 -2.40 7.24 2.49
C ARG A 22 -2.11 8.30 1.43
N TYR A 23 -1.09 8.10 0.60
CA TYR A 23 -0.74 9.02 -0.49
C TYR A 23 -1.80 9.01 -1.58
N LEU A 24 -2.24 7.83 -2.01
CA LEU A 24 -3.27 7.67 -3.04
C LEU A 24 -4.62 8.20 -2.56
N GLY A 25 -4.94 8.09 -1.28
CA GLY A 25 -6.18 8.62 -0.69
C GLY A 25 -6.37 10.13 -0.82
N GLN A 26 -5.33 10.92 -1.17
CA GLN A 26 -5.50 12.34 -1.51
C GLN A 26 -5.99 12.56 -2.95
N PHE A 27 -5.79 11.60 -3.83
CA PHE A 27 -6.15 11.68 -5.26
C PHE A 27 -7.47 10.96 -5.56
N LEU A 28 -8.00 10.22 -4.60
CA LEU A 28 -9.17 9.36 -4.74
C LEU A 28 -10.39 9.99 -4.07
N GLU A 29 -11.55 9.80 -4.67
CA GLU A 29 -12.82 10.31 -4.15
C GLU A 29 -13.17 9.71 -2.80
N GLU A 30 -12.92 8.41 -2.68
CA GLU A 30 -13.12 7.64 -1.46
C GLU A 30 -11.78 7.16 -0.87
N ARG A 31 -11.81 6.91 0.45
CA ARG A 31 -10.68 6.36 1.18
C ARG A 31 -10.36 4.97 0.63
N LEU A 32 -9.26 4.84 -0.11
CA LEU A 32 -8.80 3.59 -0.70
C LEU A 32 -8.85 2.47 0.34
N SER A 33 -9.68 1.45 0.10
CA SER A 33 -9.77 0.29 0.97
C SER A 33 -8.52 -0.57 0.79
N LEU A 34 -8.10 -1.25 1.86
CA LEU A 34 -6.92 -2.12 1.79
C LEU A 34 -7.08 -3.16 0.67
N ASP A 35 -8.25 -3.75 0.51
CA ASP A 35 -8.57 -4.71 -0.55
C ASP A 35 -8.37 -4.16 -1.97
N GLN A 36 -8.53 -2.86 -2.21
CA GLN A 36 -8.31 -2.25 -3.53
C GLN A 36 -6.83 -2.04 -3.87
N LEU A 37 -5.91 -2.17 -2.89
CA LEU A 37 -4.48 -1.99 -3.07
C LEU A 37 -3.71 -3.29 -2.81
N THR A 38 -3.14 -3.83 -3.88
CA THR A 38 -2.23 -4.98 -3.84
C THR A 38 -0.79 -4.52 -4.08
N VAL A 39 0.14 -4.97 -3.23
CA VAL A 39 1.57 -4.63 -3.36
C VAL A 39 2.39 -5.91 -3.37
N ASP A 40 3.09 -6.13 -4.48
CA ASP A 40 4.08 -7.17 -4.67
C ASP A 40 5.49 -6.61 -4.42
N PHE A 41 6.09 -7.03 -3.31
CA PHE A 41 7.45 -6.63 -2.92
C PHE A 41 8.53 -7.45 -3.62
N TYR A 42 8.20 -8.63 -4.15
CA TYR A 42 9.16 -9.46 -4.87
C TYR A 42 9.47 -8.86 -6.24
N ASN A 43 8.43 -8.41 -6.94
CA ASN A 43 8.55 -7.75 -8.23
C ASN A 43 8.56 -6.21 -8.13
N GLY A 44 8.49 -5.65 -6.92
CA GLY A 44 8.45 -4.20 -6.69
C GLY A 44 7.26 -3.48 -7.35
N THR A 45 6.14 -4.20 -7.55
CA THR A 45 4.98 -3.71 -8.31
C THR A 45 3.79 -3.46 -7.37
N GLY A 46 3.04 -2.40 -7.61
CA GLY A 46 1.78 -2.10 -6.91
C GLY A 46 0.64 -2.04 -7.91
N THR A 47 -0.50 -2.65 -7.58
CA THR A 47 -1.70 -2.64 -8.41
C THR A 47 -2.86 -2.11 -7.58
N VAL A 48 -3.59 -1.18 -8.17
CA VAL A 48 -4.80 -0.58 -7.60
C VAL A 48 -5.94 -0.80 -8.58
N TYR A 49 -7.08 -1.25 -8.10
CA TYR A 49 -8.25 -1.52 -8.92
C TYR A 49 -9.52 -0.99 -8.26
N ASP A 50 -10.54 -0.78 -9.08
CA ASP A 50 -11.87 -0.35 -8.66
C ASP A 50 -11.85 0.98 -7.86
N VAL A 51 -11.21 1.98 -8.44
CA VAL A 51 -11.01 3.29 -7.83
C VAL A 51 -11.75 4.41 -8.54
N THR A 52 -12.43 5.24 -7.75
CA THR A 52 -13.08 6.46 -8.22
C THR A 52 -12.11 7.64 -8.05
N LEU A 53 -11.80 8.32 -9.16
CA LEU A 53 -10.94 9.48 -9.17
C LEU A 53 -11.78 10.75 -9.04
N TYR A 54 -11.31 11.72 -8.25
CA TYR A 54 -11.89 13.06 -8.28
C TYR A 54 -11.71 13.65 -9.69
N CYS A 55 -12.81 13.88 -10.40
CA CYS A 55 -12.80 14.68 -11.62
C CYS A 55 -13.00 16.15 -11.22
N GLN A 56 -11.96 16.97 -11.33
CA GLN A 56 -12.03 18.42 -11.17
C GLN A 56 -12.08 19.10 -12.53
#